data_AF-A0A7X6L719-F1
#
_entry.id   AF-A0A7X6L719-F1
#
_cell.length_a   1.000
_cell.length_b   1.000
_cell.length_c   1.000
_cell.angle_alpha   90.00
_cell.angle_beta   90.00
_cell.angle_gamma   90.00
#
_symmetry.space_group_name_H-M   'P 1'
#
loop_
_entity.id
_entity.type
_entity.pdbx_description
1 polymer ?
#
loop_
_entity_poly.entity_id
_entity_poly.type
_entity_poly.pdbx_seq_one_letter_code
_entity_poly.pdbx_strand_id
1 'polypeptide(L)' 'MARDEETVTPTPEEREFIEARGKATSTHFMRFVTERGLDTDPDTWPAADREEFDRQARRLIEEWKNRARETFGL' A
#
# COMPACT_ATOMS: atom_id res chain seq x y z
N MET A 1 32.35 -6.96 -16.03
CA MET A 1 31.30 -7.82 -15.43
C MET A 1 30.08 -6.94 -15.22
N ALA A 2 29.22 -6.84 -16.23
CA ALA A 2 27.92 -6.20 -16.06
C ALA A 2 27.08 -7.20 -15.26
N ARG A 3 26.63 -6.82 -14.07
CA ARG A 3 25.54 -7.52 -13.41
C ARG A 3 24.32 -7.10 -14.19
N ASP A 4 23.78 -8.00 -14.99
CA ASP A 4 22.43 -7.88 -15.54
C ASP A 4 21.51 -7.50 -14.38
N GLU A 5 21.12 -6.23 -14.36
CA GLU A 5 19.99 -5.74 -13.59
C GLU A 5 18.78 -6.40 -14.26
N GLU A 6 18.55 -7.66 -13.91
CA GLU A 6 17.34 -8.39 -14.29
C GLU A 6 16.19 -7.59 -13.68
N THR A 7 15.66 -6.67 -14.50
CA THR A 7 14.41 -6.00 -14.24
C THR A 7 13.37 -7.11 -14.28
N VAL A 8 13.18 -7.78 -13.12
CA VAL A 8 12.12 -8.76 -12.91
C VAL A 8 10.84 -8.02 -13.23
N THR A 9 10.40 -8.20 -14.48
CA THR A 9 9.22 -7.56 -14.97
C THR A 9 8.10 -8.36 -14.35
N PRO A 10 7.28 -7.77 -13.46
CA PRO A 10 6.25 -8.53 -12.76
C PRO A 10 5.37 -9.22 -13.79
N THR A 11 5.05 -10.49 -13.54
CA THR A 11 4.07 -11.24 -14.33
C THR A 11 2.75 -10.47 -14.42
N PRO A 12 1.89 -10.75 -15.40
CA PRO A 12 0.57 -10.12 -15.48
C PRO A 12 -0.21 -10.23 -14.16
N GLU A 13 -0.16 -11.38 -13.50
CA GLU A 13 -0.82 -11.62 -12.21
C GLU A 13 -0.20 -10.78 -11.08
N GLU A 14 1.13 -10.64 -11.03
CA GLU A 14 1.81 -9.75 -10.09
C GLU A 14 1.49 -8.26 -10.36
N ARG A 15 1.38 -7.86 -11.63
CA ARG A 15 0.98 -6.51 -12.02
C ARG A 15 -0.43 -6.20 -11.54
N GLU A 16 -1.39 -7.09 -11.82
CA GLU A 16 -2.76 -6.95 -11.35
C GLU A 16 -2.83 -6.89 -9.81
N PHE A 17 -2.01 -7.69 -9.13
CA PHE A 17 -1.91 -7.66 -7.67
C PHE A 17 -1.35 -6.33 -7.15
N ILE A 18 -0.29 -5.81 -7.75
CA ILE A 18 0.30 -4.51 -7.40
C ILE A 18 -0.70 -3.38 -7.65
N GLU A 19 -1.41 -3.41 -8.78
CA GLU A 19 -2.45 -2.43 -9.09
C GLU A 19 -3.61 -2.49 -8.11
N ALA A 20 -4.09 -3.70 -7.78
CA ALA A 20 -5.16 -3.89 -6.80
C ALA A 20 -4.75 -3.39 -5.41
N ARG A 21 -3.52 -3.71 -4.98
CA ARG A 21 -2.95 -3.19 -3.73
C ARG A 21 -2.85 -1.67 -3.74
N GLY A 22 -2.30 -1.09 -4.81
CA GLY A 22 -2.15 0.36 -4.97
C GLY A 22 -3.50 1.08 -4.90
N LYS A 23 -4.51 0.55 -5.61
CA LYS A 23 -5.87 1.08 -5.58
C LYS A 23 -6.51 0.99 -4.20
N ALA A 24 -6.34 -0.13 -3.49
CA ALA A 24 -6.88 -0.29 -2.15
C ALA A 24 -6.23 0.67 -1.15
N THR A 25 -4.90 0.82 -1.17
CA THR A 25 -4.19 1.77 -0.32
C THR A 25 -4.57 3.21 -0.64
N SER A 26 -4.66 3.58 -1.92
CA SER A 26 -5.08 4.92 -2.34
C SER A 26 -6.53 5.22 -1.92
N THR A 27 -7.44 4.25 -2.06
CA THR A 27 -8.83 4.37 -1.60
C THR A 27 -8.89 4.55 -0.07
N HIS A 28 -8.10 3.76 0.67
CA HIS A 28 -8.02 3.87 2.12
C HIS A 28 -7.50 5.25 2.56
N PHE A 29 -6.45 5.74 1.91
CA PHE A 29 -5.90 7.07 2.14
C PHE A 29 -6.92 8.18 1.89
N MET A 30 -7.52 8.21 0.70
CA MET A 30 -8.51 9.23 0.33
C MET A 30 -9.73 9.20 1.25
N ARG A 31 -10.17 8.00 1.65
CA ARG A 31 -11.27 7.83 2.59
C ARG A 31 -10.91 8.41 3.97
N PHE A 32 -9.72 8.07 4.49
CA PHE A 32 -9.25 8.58 5.78
C PHE A 32 -9.17 10.11 5.79
N VAL A 33 -8.58 10.69 4.75
CA VAL A 33 -8.47 12.15 4.56
C VAL A 33 -9.86 12.80 4.53
N THR A 34 -10.78 12.23 3.76
CA THR A 34 -12.14 12.77 3.61
C THR A 34 -12.96 12.64 4.90
N GLU A 35 -12.92 11.50 5.58
CA GLU A 35 -13.66 11.26 6.82
C GLU A 35 -13.17 12.13 7.98
N ARG A 36 -11.87 12.47 7.99
CA ARG A 36 -11.24 13.29 9.03
C ARG A 36 -11.14 14.78 8.66
N GLY A 37 -11.49 15.15 7.42
CA GLY A 37 -11.37 16.51 6.92
C GLY A 37 -9.91 17.00 6.87
N LEU A 38 -8.97 16.09 6.63
CA LEU A 38 -7.54 16.39 6.56
C LEU A 38 -7.14 16.85 5.15
N ASP A 39 -5.94 17.42 5.02
CA ASP A 39 -5.35 17.67 3.70
C ASP A 39 -4.80 16.36 3.10
N THR A 40 -4.55 16.35 1.79
CA THR A 40 -3.83 15.26 1.13
C THR A 40 -2.35 15.17 1.52
N ASP A 41 -1.81 16.17 2.19
CA ASP A 41 -0.45 16.15 2.71
C ASP A 41 -0.40 15.62 4.16
N PRO A 42 0.14 14.41 4.40
CA PRO A 42 0.18 13.79 5.73
C PRO A 42 1.13 14.48 6.72
N ASP A 43 2.02 15.36 6.27
CA ASP A 43 2.88 16.14 7.17
C ASP A 43 2.12 17.31 7.82
N THR A 44 0.96 17.69 7.26
CA THR A 44 0.05 18.67 7.89
C THR A 44 -0.88 18.05 8.95
N TRP A 45 -0.92 16.72 9.06
CA TRP A 45 -1.88 16.04 9.92
C TRP A 45 -1.53 16.17 11.41
N PRO A 46 -2.54 16.20 12.30
CA PRO A 46 -2.32 16.01 13.72
C PRO A 46 -1.62 14.68 13.98
N ALA A 47 -0.73 14.66 14.97
CA ALA A 47 0.02 13.45 15.34
C ALA A 47 -0.91 12.26 15.64
N ALA A 48 -2.06 12.50 16.28
CA ALA A 48 -3.04 11.47 16.59
C ALA A 48 -3.65 10.81 15.33
N ASP A 49 -4.00 11.61 14.31
CA ASP A 49 -4.53 11.10 13.05
C ASP A 49 -3.44 10.39 12.24
N ARG A 50 -2.21 10.92 12.25
CA ARG A 50 -1.05 10.26 11.62
C ARG A 50 -0.77 8.89 12.25
N GLU A 51 -0.74 8.81 13.58
CA GLU A 51 -0.55 7.54 14.31
C GLU A 51 -1.70 6.56 14.08
N GLU A 52 -2.94 7.04 13.93
CA GLU A 52 -4.05 6.18 13.58
C GLU A 52 -3.95 5.65 12.15
N PHE A 53 -3.63 6.51 11.19
CA PHE A 53 -3.40 6.11 9.82
C PHE A 53 -2.24 5.12 9.71
N ASP A 54 -1.12 5.37 10.38
CA ASP A 54 0.02 4.45 10.42
C ASP A 54 -0.36 3.07 10.98
N ARG A 55 -1.21 3.02 12.02
CA ARG A 55 -1.72 1.76 12.56
C ARG A 55 -2.61 1.02 11.57
N GLN A 56 -3.50 1.72 10.86
CA GLN A 56 -4.37 1.12 9.87
C GLN A 56 -3.60 0.69 8.61
N ALA A 57 -2.67 1.51 8.14
CA ALA A 57 -1.79 1.22 7.01
C ALA A 57 -0.91 -0.01 7.28
N ARG A 58 -0.36 -0.15 8.49
CA ARG A 58 0.39 -1.36 8.87
C ARG A 58 -0.47 -2.62 8.76
N ARG A 59 -1.71 -2.60 9.26
CA ARG A 59 -2.64 -3.73 9.13
C ARG A 59 -2.93 -4.04 7.67
N LEU A 60 -3.22 -3.02 6.86
CA LEU A 60 -3.47 -3.20 5.43
C LEU A 60 -2.26 -3.83 4.73
N ILE A 61 -1.03 -3.40 5.06
CA ILE A 61 0.19 -3.99 4.53
C ILE A 61 0.33 -5.46 4.93
N GLU A 62 0.04 -5.82 6.18
CA GLU A 62 0.07 -7.21 6.64
C GLU A 62 -0.99 -8.07 5.93
N GLU A 63 -2.20 -7.57 5.73
CA GLU A 63 -3.24 -8.24 4.95
C GLU A 63 -2.79 -8.50 3.52
N TRP A 64 -2.20 -7.50 2.85
CA TRP A 64 -1.66 -7.68 1.51
C TRP A 64 -0.46 -8.63 1.46
N LYS A 65 0.38 -8.69 2.49
CA LYS A 65 1.45 -9.69 2.59
C LYS A 65 0.89 -11.10 2.70
N ASN A 66 -0.12 -11.30 3.55
CA ASN A 66 -0.78 -12.60 3.68
C ASN A 66 -1.44 -13.01 2.36
N ARG A 67 -2.13 -12.07 1.71
CA ARG A 67 -2.73 -12.31 0.40
C ARG A 67 -1.69 -12.63 -0.67
N ALA A 68 -0.53 -11.96 -0.66
CA ALA A 68 0.57 -12.28 -1.57
C ALA A 68 1.10 -13.70 -1.32
N ARG A 69 1.20 -14.11 -0.05
CA ARG A 69 1.61 -15.47 0.33
C ARG A 69 0.59 -16.54 -0.09
N GLU A 70 -0.71 -16.25 0.03
CA GLU A 70 -1.77 -17.15 -0.43
C GLU A 70 -1.83 -17.25 -1.95
N THR A 71 -1.68 -16.13 -2.67
CA THR A 71 -1.76 -16.08 -4.13
C THR A 71 -0.50 -16.62 -4.80
N PHE A 72 0.68 -16.30 -4.28
CA PHE A 72 1.97 -16.60 -4.93
C PHE A 72 2.83 -17.62 -4.18
N GLY A 73 2.43 -18.08 -2.99
CA GLY A 73 3.17 -19.08 -2.21
C GLY A 73 4.51 -18.60 -1.62
N LEU A 74 4.73 -17.28 -1.58
CA LEU A 74 5.97 -16.63 -1.09
C LEU A 74 6.16 -16.70 0.44
#